data_AF-A0A355DL81-F1
#
_entry.id   AF-A0A355DL81-F1
#
_cell.length_a   1.000
_cell.length_b   1.000
_cell.length_c   1.000
_cell.angle_alpha   90.00
_cell.angle_beta   90.00
_cell.angle_gamma   90.00
#
_symmetry.space_group_name_H-M   'P 1'
#
loop_
_entity.id
_entity.type
_entity.pdbx_description
1 polymer ?
#
loop_
_entity_poly.entity_id
_entity_poly.type
_entity_poly.pdbx_seq_one_letter_code
_entity_poly.pdbx_strand_id
1 'polypeptide(L)' 'MTTTPKTITLTELLKLPETKPASEFINNQIYQKTMPQGKHSTLQIRLADTINQAGFPLFSWLKLGQHF' A
#
# COMPACT_ATOMS: atom_id res chain seq x y z
N MET A 1 30.87 -10.32 -3.17
CA MET A 1 30.06 -11.52 -3.46
C MET A 1 28.73 -11.05 -4.03
N THR A 2 28.46 -11.30 -5.31
CA THR A 2 27.22 -10.89 -5.99
C THR A 2 26.17 -11.99 -5.77
N THR A 3 25.29 -11.82 -4.79
CA THR A 3 24.13 -12.69 -4.59
C THR A 3 23.15 -12.42 -5.74
N THR A 4 22.99 -13.39 -6.64
CA THR A 4 21.92 -13.37 -7.63
C THR A 4 20.57 -13.35 -6.90
N PRO A 5 19.74 -12.33 -7.09
CA PRO A 5 18.47 -12.25 -6.40
C PRO A 5 17.59 -13.42 -6.85
N LYS A 6 17.03 -14.14 -5.87
CA LYS A 6 16.08 -15.22 -6.13
C LYS A 6 14.85 -14.62 -6.82
N THR A 7 14.64 -15.00 -8.07
CA THR A 7 13.45 -14.61 -8.83
C THR A 7 12.24 -15.37 -8.31
N ILE A 8 11.14 -14.66 -8.08
CA ILE A 8 9.85 -15.24 -7.64
C ILE A 8 8.73 -14.80 -8.60
N THR A 9 7.66 -15.58 -8.69
CA THR A 9 6.44 -15.19 -9.41
C THR A 9 5.46 -14.44 -8.50
N LEU A 10 4.55 -13.65 -9.09
CA LEU A 10 3.48 -12.99 -8.33
C LEU A 10 2.60 -13.99 -7.56
N THR A 11 2.27 -15.13 -8.18
CA THR A 11 1.45 -16.18 -7.57
C THR A 11 2.12 -16.80 -6.34
N GLU A 12 3.44 -16.95 -6.36
CA GLU A 12 4.19 -17.44 -5.19
C GLU A 12 4.24 -16.39 -4.08
N LEU A 13 4.43 -15.10 -4.40
CA LEU A 13 4.34 -14.01 -3.43
C LEU A 13 2.99 -14.01 -2.70
N LEU A 14 1.88 -14.11 -3.44
CA LEU A 14 0.53 -14.06 -2.87
C LEU A 14 0.20 -15.23 -1.93
N LYS A 15 1.01 -16.30 -1.92
CA LYS A 15 0.89 -17.42 -0.98
C LYS A 15 1.71 -17.22 0.30
N LEU A 16 2.62 -16.25 0.32
CA LEU A 16 3.40 -15.92 1.51
C LEU A 16 2.53 -15.17 2.53
N PRO A 17 2.83 -15.28 3.83
CA PRO A 17 2.15 -14.48 4.84
C PRO A 17 2.43 -12.99 4.65
N GLU A 18 1.44 -12.15 4.96
CA GLU A 18 1.60 -10.70 4.99
C GLU A 18 2.69 -10.28 5.99
N THR A 19 3.49 -9.27 5.61
CA THR A 19 4.59 -8.74 6.44
C THR A 19 4.27 -7.34 6.96
N LYS A 20 4.95 -6.95 8.05
CA LYS A 20 4.94 -5.57 8.54
C LYS A 20 6.38 -5.05 8.62
N PRO A 21 6.75 -4.02 7.85
CA PRO A 21 5.95 -3.36 6.80
C PRO A 21 5.75 -4.30 5.60
N ALA A 22 4.77 -3.98 4.75
CA ALA A 22 4.35 -4.84 3.64
C ALA A 22 5.50 -5.12 2.65
N SER A 23 5.43 -6.27 1.99
CA SER A 23 6.32 -6.64 0.90
C SER A 23 5.73 -6.17 -0.43
N GLU A 24 6.58 -5.68 -1.33
CA GLU A 24 6.27 -5.20 -2.67
C GLU A 24 6.92 -6.11 -3.71
N PHE A 25 6.23 -6.32 -4.82
CA PHE A 25 6.73 -7.11 -5.94
C PHE A 25 7.04 -6.22 -7.12
N ILE A 26 8.33 -6.15 -7.47
CA ILE A 26 8.83 -5.29 -8.54
C ILE A 26 9.85 -6.12 -9.32
N ASN A 27 9.67 -6.22 -10.64
CA ASN A 27 10.61 -6.92 -11.55
C ASN A 27 10.99 -8.33 -11.08
N ASN A 28 10.00 -9.16 -10.72
CA ASN A 28 10.20 -10.55 -10.25
C ASN A 28 11.02 -10.69 -8.95
N GLN A 29 11.09 -9.62 -8.16
CA GLN A 29 11.77 -9.59 -6.88
C GLN A 29 10.84 -9.06 -5.79
N ILE A 30 11.11 -9.48 -4.55
CA ILE A 30 10.41 -9.01 -3.37
C ILE A 30 11.25 -7.93 -2.69
N TYR A 31 10.62 -6.81 -2.38
CA TYR A 31 11.19 -5.71 -1.62
C TYR A 31 10.34 -5.46 -0.38
N GLN A 32 10.94 -5.38 0.79
CA GLN A 32 10.19 -4.96 1.98
C GLN A 32 10.14 -3.43 2.02
N LYS A 33 8.94 -2.85 2.21
CA LYS A 33 8.81 -1.41 2.39
C LYS A 33 9.70 -0.93 3.54
N THR A 34 10.15 0.31 3.47
CA THR A 34 10.77 0.94 4.65
C THR A 34 9.74 1.07 5.76
N MET A 35 10.19 0.98 7.02
CA MET A 35 9.35 1.27 8.17
C MET A 35 8.69 2.65 8.01
N PRO A 36 7.36 2.76 8.22
CA PRO A 36 6.68 4.04 8.11
C PRO A 36 7.20 5.01 9.16
N GLN A 37 7.39 6.27 8.76
CA GLN A 37 7.81 7.36 9.64
C GLN A 37 6.67 8.35 9.82
N GLY A 38 6.52 8.91 11.02
CA GLY A 38 5.38 9.78 11.36
C GLY A 38 5.14 10.93 10.39
N LYS A 39 6.20 11.61 9.94
CA LYS A 39 6.10 12.71 8.95
C LYS A 39 5.49 12.25 7.62
N HIS A 40 5.93 11.08 7.13
CA HIS A 40 5.40 10.49 5.90
C HIS A 40 3.94 10.07 6.08
N SER A 41 3.60 9.48 7.23
CA SER A 41 2.21 9.11 7.54
C SER A 41 1.28 10.33 7.60
N THR A 42 1.72 11.43 8.22
CA THR A 42 0.94 12.67 8.27
C THR A 42 0.66 13.22 6.86
N LEU A 43 1.68 13.23 5.99
CA LEU A 43 1.51 13.70 4.61
C LEU A 43 0.55 12.80 3.83
N GLN A 44 0.70 11.48 3.93
CA GLN A 44 -0.17 10.51 3.25
C GLN A 44 -1.65 10.68 3.65
N ILE A 45 -1.91 10.82 4.95
CA ILE A 45 -3.28 11.00 5.46
C ILE A 45 -3.88 12.31 4.95
N ARG A 46 -3.16 13.43 5.06
CA ARG A 46 -3.66 14.75 4.62
C ARG A 46 -3.90 14.81 3.11
N LEU A 47 -3.02 14.18 2.33
CA LEU A 47 -3.19 14.10 0.88
C LEU A 47 -4.42 13.27 0.51
N ALA A 48 -4.56 12.07 1.10
CA ALA A 48 -5.71 11.20 0.84
C ALA A 48 -7.03 11.87 1.24
N ASP A 49 -7.08 12.55 2.39
CA ASP A 49 -8.23 13.33 2.84
C ASP A 49 -8.61 14.44 1.84
N THR A 50 -7.61 15.21 1.38
CA THR A 50 -7.83 16.28 0.38
C THR A 50 -8.38 15.73 -0.93
N ILE A 51 -7.83 14.61 -1.42
CA ILE A 51 -8.31 13.92 -2.63
C ILE A 51 -9.76 13.46 -2.43
N ASN A 52 -10.07 12.85 -1.29
CA ASN A 52 -11.42 12.35 -1.02
C ASN A 52 -12.44 13.49 -0.94
N GLN A 53 -12.09 14.64 -0.36
CA GLN A 53 -12.97 15.81 -0.34
C GLN A 53 -13.26 16.36 -1.74
N ALA A 54 -12.26 16.34 -2.63
CA ALA A 54 -12.43 16.77 -4.02
C ALA A 54 -13.21 15.74 -4.88
N GLY A 55 -12.94 14.45 -4.68
CA GLY A 55 -13.51 13.37 -5.49
C GLY A 55 -14.89 12.89 -5.03
N PHE A 56 -15.21 13.06 -3.74
CA PHE A 56 -16.49 12.67 -3.15
C PHE A 56 -17.15 13.90 -2.51
N PRO A 57 -18.05 14.63 -3.20
CA PRO A 57 -18.81 15.71 -2.58
C PRO A 57 -19.69 15.15 -1.44
N LEU A 58 -20.06 16.00 -0.47
CA LEU A 58 -20.73 15.62 0.79
C LEU A 58 -21.87 14.59 0.67
N PHE A 59 -22.65 14.63 -0.42
CA PHE A 59 -23.74 13.68 -0.67
C PHE A 59 -23.30 12.25 -1.07
N SER A 60 -22.08 12.09 -1.60
CA SER A 60 -21.48 10.80 -1.94
C SER A 60 -20.96 10.04 -0.72
N TRP A 61 -20.51 10.76 0.32
CA TRP A 61 -20.01 10.16 1.57
C TRP A 61 -21.09 9.44 2.37
N LEU A 62 -22.33 9.98 2.38
CA LEU A 62 -23.46 9.34 3.04
C LEU A 62 -23.80 7.96 2.44
N LYS A 63 -23.50 7.73 1.15
CA LYS A 63 -23.74 6.43 0.50
C LYS A 63 -22.65 5.40 0.78
N LEU A 64 -21.41 5.81 1.03
CA LEU A 64 -20.31 4.87 1.27
C LEU A 64 -20.41 4.21 2.66
N GLY A 65 -20.98 4.91 3.65
CA GLY A 65 -21.22 4.38 5.00
C GLY A 65 -22.40 3.40 5.11
N GLN A 66 -23.11 3.10 4.01
CA GLN A 66 -24.22 2.14 3.98
C GLN A 66 -23.85 0.79 3.35
N HIS A 67 -22.61 0.64 2.87
CA HIS A 67 -22.13 -0.59 2.23
C HIS A 67 -20.99 -1.29 3.00
N PHE A 68 -20.77 -0.90 4.25
CA PHE A 68 -19.92 -1.60 5.22
C PHE A 68 -20.71 -1.86 6.49
#